data_AF-A0A6P4Y3K9-F1
#
_entry.id   AF-A0A6P4Y3K9-F1
#
_cell.length_a   1.000
_cell.length_b   1.000
_cell.length_c   1.000
_cell.angle_alpha   90.00
_cell.angle_beta   90.00
_cell.angle_gamma   90.00
#
_symmetry.space_group_name_H-M   'P 1'
#
loop_
_entity.id
_entity.type
_entity.pdbx_description
1 polymer ?
#
loop_
_entity_poly.entity_id
_entity_poly.type
_entity_poly.pdbx_seq_one_letter_code
_entity_poly.pdbx_strand_id
1 'polypeptide(L)'
;MFTGLGNLEELGLSHNDISDIQAGTFNSTSQLRTLHLSNNKLTVLRTDMFTGLGNLVRLYLHSNNINDIQDHTFNPTPQLKFLNLNNNHIQVFPFEDLLNIQTIVTLHLDKNQMTTLPSVAYDILSSISNVKIDNNPWQCDCRMVDFRLKMTGTYPFENQTICSQPDHLRGQKLIDVSPEHLMSYCVPTIVRFERGDNMTLLNSAKQP
;
A
#
# COMPACT_ATOMS: atom_id res chain seq x y z
N MET A 1 28.48 5.60 1.20
CA MET A 1 28.63 4.65 0.07
C MET A 1 28.77 5.38 -1.27
N PHE A 2 27.91 6.35 -1.59
CA PHE A 2 27.94 7.07 -2.88
C PHE A 2 28.60 8.46 -2.83
N THR A 3 29.66 8.62 -2.04
CA THR A 3 30.39 9.89 -1.91
C THR A 3 31.03 10.28 -3.25
N GLY A 4 30.90 11.56 -3.65
CA GLY A 4 31.45 12.07 -4.91
C GLY A 4 30.53 11.91 -6.13
N LEU A 5 29.38 11.24 -5.98
CA LEU A 5 28.38 11.06 -7.04
C LEU A 5 27.26 12.11 -6.99
N GLY A 6 27.61 13.37 -6.69
CA GLY A 6 26.63 14.44 -6.45
C GLY A 6 25.73 14.78 -7.65
N ASN A 7 26.19 14.49 -8.87
CA ASN A 7 25.44 14.70 -10.11
C ASN A 7 24.72 13.44 -10.62
N LEU A 8 24.71 12.35 -9.83
CA LEU A 8 24.07 11.11 -10.25
C LEU A 8 22.55 11.27 -10.27
N GLU A 9 21.95 11.10 -11.45
CA GLU A 9 20.49 11.19 -11.64
C GLU A 9 19.80 9.83 -11.66
N GLU A 10 20.53 8.76 -11.99
CA GLU A 10 19.99 7.40 -12.07
C GLU A 10 20.94 6.39 -11.44
N LEU A 11 20.40 5.49 -10.61
CA LEU A 11 21.15 4.47 -9.90
C LEU A 11 20.49 3.10 -10.09
N GLY A 12 21.20 2.22 -10.78
CA GLY A 12 20.82 0.83 -11.02
C GLY A 12 21.40 -0.11 -9.96
N LEU A 13 20.54 -0.69 -9.12
CA LEU A 13 20.91 -1.70 -8.10
C LEU A 13 20.03 -2.95 -8.18
N SER A 14 19.29 -3.14 -9.27
CA SER A 14 18.45 -4.31 -9.46
C SER A 14 19.27 -5.60 -9.62
N HIS A 15 18.64 -6.75 -9.32
CA HIS A 15 19.25 -8.08 -9.44
C HIS A 15 20.51 -8.27 -8.58
N ASN A 16 20.44 -7.79 -7.34
CA ASN A 16 21.48 -8.00 -6.33
C ASN A 16 20.89 -8.73 -5.11
N ASP A 17 21.71 -8.90 -4.08
CA ASP A 17 21.32 -9.52 -2.82
C ASP A 17 21.04 -8.49 -1.71
N ILE A 18 20.59 -7.28 -2.07
CA ILE A 18 20.39 -6.20 -1.09
C ILE A 18 19.21 -6.56 -0.18
N SER A 19 19.49 -6.74 1.11
CA SER A 19 18.49 -7.06 2.13
C SER A 19 18.13 -5.87 3.04
N ASP A 20 18.95 -4.82 3.06
CA ASP A 20 18.72 -3.60 3.83
C ASP A 20 19.44 -2.41 3.16
N ILE A 21 18.95 -1.21 3.42
CA ILE A 21 19.55 0.06 3.02
C ILE A 21 19.67 0.91 4.27
N GLN A 22 20.91 1.23 4.65
CA GLN A 22 21.18 2.01 5.86
C GLN A 22 20.74 3.46 5.70
N ALA A 23 20.31 4.07 6.81
CA ALA A 23 19.99 5.48 6.87
C ALA A 23 21.15 6.34 6.32
N GLY A 24 20.82 7.34 5.51
CA GLY A 24 21.80 8.25 4.94
C GLY A 24 22.67 7.68 3.81
N THR A 25 22.40 6.46 3.33
CA THR A 25 23.08 5.86 2.17
C THR A 25 23.09 6.80 0.96
N PHE A 26 22.01 7.55 0.75
CA PHE A 26 21.79 8.44 -0.38
C PHE A 26 22.05 9.93 -0.10
N ASN A 27 22.59 10.30 1.06
CA ASN A 27 22.81 11.71 1.43
C ASN A 27 23.75 12.47 0.48
N SER A 28 24.64 11.76 -0.23
CA SER A 28 25.57 12.37 -1.19
C SER A 28 25.07 12.35 -2.64
N THR A 29 23.87 11.81 -2.92
CA THR A 29 23.27 11.68 -4.25
C THR A 29 21.97 12.46 -4.33
N SER A 30 21.99 13.74 -3.96
CA SER A 30 20.79 14.57 -3.85
C SER A 30 20.11 14.87 -5.20
N GLN A 31 20.81 14.67 -6.33
CA GLN A 31 20.26 14.82 -7.68
C GLN A 31 19.59 13.55 -8.21
N LEU A 32 19.55 12.47 -7.43
CA LEU A 32 19.00 11.20 -7.88
C LEU A 32 17.49 11.32 -8.17
N ARG A 33 17.10 10.97 -9.40
CA ARG A 33 15.74 11.00 -9.92
C ARG A 33 15.16 9.60 -10.12
N THR A 34 15.99 8.62 -10.41
CA THR A 34 15.55 7.25 -10.67
C THR A 34 16.38 6.27 -9.84
N LEU A 35 15.71 5.42 -9.06
CA LEU A 35 16.34 4.38 -8.26
C LEU A 35 15.73 3.02 -8.58
N HIS A 36 16.57 2.11 -9.06
CA HIS A 36 16.20 0.73 -9.35
C HIS A 36 16.69 -0.21 -8.24
N LEU A 37 15.77 -0.81 -7.51
CA LEU A 37 16.02 -1.77 -6.42
C LEU A 37 15.23 -3.08 -6.62
N SER A 38 14.74 -3.34 -7.84
CA SER A 38 13.96 -4.53 -8.13
C SER A 38 14.79 -5.81 -8.12
N ASN A 39 14.16 -6.96 -7.88
CA ASN A 39 14.86 -8.26 -7.80
C ASN A 39 16.00 -8.23 -6.76
N ASN A 40 15.67 -7.84 -5.54
CA ASN A 40 16.56 -7.86 -4.37
C ASN A 40 15.91 -8.67 -3.23
N LYS A 41 16.41 -8.53 -2.00
CA LYS A 41 15.96 -9.30 -0.82
C LYS A 41 15.38 -8.40 0.28
N LEU A 42 14.90 -7.20 -0.07
CA LEU A 42 14.28 -6.28 0.90
C LEU A 42 13.01 -6.92 1.50
N THR A 43 12.85 -6.81 2.81
CA THR A 43 11.70 -7.37 3.55
C THR A 43 10.88 -6.30 4.25
N VAL A 44 11.54 -5.24 4.73
CA VAL A 44 10.89 -4.11 5.41
C VAL A 44 11.36 -2.81 4.75
N LEU A 45 10.42 -1.92 4.46
CA LEU A 45 10.75 -0.53 4.12
C LEU A 45 10.61 0.33 5.37
N ARG A 46 11.74 0.87 5.83
CA ARG A 46 11.82 1.70 7.03
C ARG A 46 11.61 3.17 6.70
N THR A 47 11.12 3.91 7.70
CA THR A 47 10.82 5.35 7.57
C THR A 47 12.02 6.20 7.11
N ASP A 48 13.24 5.77 7.44
CA ASP A 48 14.49 6.49 7.18
C ASP A 48 15.23 6.04 5.90
N MET A 49 14.78 4.96 5.26
CA MET A 49 15.49 4.25 4.20
C MET A 49 15.78 5.11 2.95
N PHE A 50 14.86 6.01 2.63
CA PHE A 50 14.94 6.89 1.46
C PHE A 50 15.36 8.33 1.80
N THR A 51 15.89 8.56 3.01
CA THR A 51 16.40 9.87 3.41
C THR A 51 17.48 10.38 2.44
N GLY A 52 17.37 11.66 2.06
CA GLY A 52 18.26 12.31 1.08
C GLY A 52 17.75 12.27 -0.36
N LEU A 53 16.70 11.52 -0.65
CA LEU A 53 16.12 11.34 -1.99
C LEU A 53 15.01 12.37 -2.34
N GLY A 54 15.20 13.63 -1.96
CA GLY A 54 14.18 14.69 -2.13
C GLY A 54 13.79 14.99 -3.58
N ASN A 55 14.63 14.64 -4.56
CA ASN A 55 14.40 14.82 -5.99
C ASN A 55 13.96 13.54 -6.72
N LEU A 56 13.72 12.45 -5.99
CA LEU A 56 13.40 11.16 -6.59
C LEU A 56 12.02 11.20 -7.26
N VAL A 57 11.99 10.75 -8.51
CA VAL A 57 10.82 10.73 -9.38
C VAL A 57 10.32 9.30 -9.60
N ARG A 58 11.23 8.32 -9.69
CA ARG A 58 10.89 6.93 -9.97
C ARG A 58 11.58 5.98 -9.00
N LEU A 59 10.80 5.12 -8.36
CA LEU A 59 11.28 4.11 -7.44
C LEU A 59 10.74 2.74 -7.87
N TYR A 60 11.67 1.83 -8.18
CA TYR A 60 11.37 0.46 -8.57
C TYR A 60 11.77 -0.50 -7.46
N LEU A 61 10.80 -1.10 -6.78
CA LEU A 61 10.96 -2.04 -5.67
C LEU A 61 10.30 -3.41 -5.94
N HIS A 62 9.82 -3.63 -7.16
CA HIS A 62 9.14 -4.86 -7.53
C HIS A 62 10.01 -6.09 -7.39
N SER A 63 9.39 -7.24 -7.14
CA SER A 63 10.10 -8.53 -7.02
C SER A 63 11.14 -8.51 -5.90
N ASN A 64 10.73 -8.02 -4.72
CA ASN A 64 11.44 -8.18 -3.46
C ASN A 64 10.59 -9.10 -2.55
N ASN A 65 10.92 -9.15 -1.26
CA ASN A 65 10.17 -9.90 -0.25
C ASN A 65 9.46 -8.96 0.74
N ILE A 66 9.09 -7.75 0.30
CA ILE A 66 8.58 -6.69 1.18
C ILE A 66 7.24 -7.12 1.77
N ASN A 67 7.15 -7.23 3.08
CA ASN A 67 5.93 -7.58 3.80
C ASN A 67 5.46 -6.52 4.81
N ASP A 68 6.33 -5.56 5.12
CA ASP A 68 6.06 -4.45 6.03
C ASP A 68 6.59 -3.14 5.44
N ILE A 69 5.78 -2.09 5.54
CA ILE A 69 6.10 -0.73 5.13
C ILE A 69 5.71 0.17 6.29
N GLN A 70 6.70 0.76 6.95
CA GLN A 70 6.46 1.65 8.07
C GLN A 70 5.78 2.93 7.60
N ASP A 71 4.95 3.53 8.45
CA ASP A 71 4.36 4.84 8.19
C ASP A 71 5.47 5.88 7.88
N HIS A 72 5.14 6.82 7.01
CA HIS A 72 6.02 7.91 6.57
C HIS A 72 7.25 7.49 5.76
N THR A 73 7.34 6.22 5.31
CA THR A 73 8.47 5.70 4.51
C THR A 73 8.71 6.52 3.24
N PHE A 74 7.66 7.04 2.63
CA PHE A 74 7.77 7.78 1.37
C PHE A 74 7.85 9.31 1.57
N ASN A 75 7.73 9.82 2.81
CA ASN A 75 7.83 11.26 3.10
C ASN A 75 9.13 11.91 2.61
N PRO A 76 10.31 11.26 2.66
CA PRO A 76 11.55 11.82 2.12
C PRO A 76 11.57 11.97 0.59
N THR A 77 10.56 11.46 -0.12
CA THR A 77 10.46 11.47 -1.60
C THR A 77 9.24 12.25 -2.12
N PRO A 78 9.10 13.56 -1.83
CA PRO A 78 7.90 14.33 -2.15
C PRO A 78 7.67 14.56 -3.65
N GLN A 79 8.67 14.28 -4.50
CA GLN A 79 8.60 14.45 -5.96
C GLN A 79 8.26 13.14 -6.70
N LEU A 80 7.93 12.07 -5.97
CA LEU A 80 7.74 10.75 -6.55
C LEU A 80 6.53 10.76 -7.50
N LYS A 81 6.75 10.29 -8.72
CA LYS A 81 5.72 10.16 -9.78
C LYS A 81 5.41 8.72 -10.11
N PHE A 82 6.36 7.82 -9.88
CA PHE A 82 6.23 6.41 -10.20
C PHE A 82 6.73 5.57 -9.02
N LEU A 83 5.84 4.76 -8.46
CA LEU A 83 6.15 3.79 -7.42
C LEU A 83 5.72 2.40 -7.87
N ASN A 84 6.69 1.49 -8.02
CA ASN A 84 6.39 0.10 -8.35
C ASN A 84 6.82 -0.84 -7.23
N LEU A 85 5.82 -1.41 -6.55
CA LEU A 85 5.92 -2.36 -5.45
C LEU A 85 5.32 -3.72 -5.81
N ASN A 86 5.06 -3.98 -7.10
CA ASN A 86 4.38 -5.20 -7.49
C ASN A 86 5.23 -6.47 -7.25
N ASN A 87 4.58 -7.62 -7.14
CA ASN A 87 5.26 -8.90 -6.87
C ASN A 87 6.09 -8.84 -5.56
N ASN A 88 5.42 -8.54 -4.45
CA ASN A 88 5.97 -8.52 -3.09
C ASN A 88 5.01 -9.30 -2.16
N HIS A 89 5.11 -9.10 -0.84
CA HIS A 89 4.27 -9.75 0.18
C HIS A 89 3.52 -8.73 1.04
N ILE A 90 3.22 -7.55 0.49
CA ILE A 90 2.62 -6.43 1.22
C ILE A 90 1.20 -6.79 1.64
N GLN A 91 0.91 -6.69 2.94
CA GLN A 91 -0.43 -6.92 3.49
C GLN A 91 -1.19 -5.61 3.73
N VAL A 92 -0.47 -4.55 4.11
CA VAL A 92 -1.00 -3.21 4.36
C VAL A 92 -0.10 -2.20 3.67
N PHE A 93 -0.71 -1.27 2.94
CA PHE A 93 0.00 -0.15 2.31
C PHE A 93 -0.45 1.16 3.00
N PRO A 94 0.48 2.03 3.45
CA PRO A 94 0.15 3.28 4.13
C PRO A 94 -0.31 4.31 3.11
N PHE A 95 -1.58 4.27 2.72
CA PHE A 95 -2.15 5.18 1.72
C PHE A 95 -1.99 6.66 2.11
N GLU A 96 -2.05 6.94 3.41
CA GLU A 96 -1.90 8.26 4.01
C GLU A 96 -0.55 8.91 3.69
N ASP A 97 0.52 8.13 3.49
CA ASP A 97 1.82 8.65 3.05
C ASP A 97 1.71 9.34 1.68
N LEU A 98 0.82 8.87 0.80
CA LEU A 98 0.62 9.44 -0.52
C LEU A 98 -0.11 10.79 -0.49
N LEU A 99 -0.77 11.15 0.62
CA LEU A 99 -1.35 12.49 0.77
C LEU A 99 -0.28 13.60 0.77
N ASN A 100 0.93 13.25 1.20
CA ASN A 100 2.09 14.15 1.16
C ASN A 100 2.81 14.13 -0.21
N ILE A 101 2.44 13.21 -1.10
CA ILE A 101 3.07 12.98 -2.41
C ILE A 101 2.04 13.23 -3.51
N GLN A 102 1.68 14.50 -3.68
CA GLN A 102 0.66 14.94 -4.64
C GLN A 102 1.10 14.84 -6.11
N THR A 103 2.30 14.32 -6.38
CA THR A 103 2.87 14.17 -7.72
C THR A 103 2.71 12.78 -8.31
N ILE A 104 2.21 11.80 -7.54
CA ILE A 104 2.17 10.40 -7.98
C ILE A 104 1.24 10.22 -9.20
N VAL A 105 1.76 9.61 -10.27
CA VAL A 105 1.04 9.37 -11.53
C VAL A 105 0.86 7.88 -11.77
N THR A 106 1.78 7.07 -11.28
CA THR A 106 1.74 5.61 -11.41
C THR A 106 2.03 4.93 -10.08
N LEU A 107 1.11 4.07 -9.67
CA LEU A 107 1.22 3.24 -8.48
C LEU A 107 0.91 1.79 -8.83
N HIS A 108 1.90 0.91 -8.68
CA HIS A 108 1.72 -0.52 -8.88
C HIS A 108 1.90 -1.26 -7.55
N LEU A 109 0.81 -1.89 -7.11
CA LEU A 109 0.68 -2.73 -5.92
C LEU A 109 0.12 -4.11 -6.27
N ASP A 110 0.02 -4.45 -7.56
CA ASP A 110 -0.46 -5.75 -8.01
C ASP A 110 0.43 -6.91 -7.52
N LYS A 111 -0.13 -8.12 -7.43
CA LYS A 111 0.61 -9.32 -7.00
C LYS A 111 1.24 -9.13 -5.62
N ASN A 112 0.43 -8.71 -4.66
CA ASN A 112 0.77 -8.60 -3.24
C ASN A 112 -0.22 -9.43 -2.41
N GLN A 113 -0.27 -9.19 -1.09
CA GLN A 113 -1.10 -9.93 -0.15
C GLN A 113 -2.11 -9.02 0.58
N MET A 114 -2.49 -7.89 -0.04
CA MET A 114 -3.46 -6.99 0.55
C MET A 114 -4.86 -7.61 0.53
N THR A 115 -5.56 -7.53 1.66
CA THR A 115 -6.89 -8.11 1.78
C THR A 115 -8.00 -7.09 1.67
N THR A 116 -7.72 -5.82 1.97
CA THR A 116 -8.74 -4.76 2.04
C THR A 116 -8.17 -3.42 1.59
N LEU A 117 -9.03 -2.50 1.19
CA LEU A 117 -8.72 -1.11 0.86
C LEU A 117 -9.57 -0.21 1.76
N PRO A 118 -8.95 0.69 2.56
CA PRO A 118 -9.70 1.64 3.37
C PRO A 118 -10.39 2.70 2.50
N SER A 119 -11.37 3.41 3.08
CA SER A 119 -12.12 4.47 2.38
C SER A 119 -11.23 5.55 1.77
N VAL A 120 -10.14 5.94 2.45
CA VAL A 120 -9.17 6.95 1.99
C VAL A 120 -8.39 6.50 0.76
N ALA A 121 -8.19 5.18 0.60
CA ALA A 121 -7.51 4.64 -0.58
C ALA A 121 -8.28 4.98 -1.85
N TYR A 122 -9.61 5.02 -1.82
CA TYR A 122 -10.41 5.37 -3.00
C TYR A 122 -10.09 6.78 -3.49
N ASP A 123 -10.07 7.75 -2.56
CA ASP A 123 -9.84 9.16 -2.88
C ASP A 123 -8.46 9.34 -3.51
N ILE A 124 -7.45 8.67 -2.94
CA ILE A 124 -6.08 8.69 -3.47
C ILE A 124 -6.03 8.01 -4.83
N LEU A 125 -6.50 6.77 -4.96
CA LEU A 125 -6.40 6.00 -6.22
C LEU A 125 -7.16 6.68 -7.37
N SER A 126 -8.27 7.38 -7.09
CA SER A 126 -9.04 8.15 -8.07
C SER A 126 -8.29 9.38 -8.62
N SER A 127 -7.26 9.84 -7.91
CA SER A 127 -6.40 10.94 -8.37
C SER A 127 -5.21 10.49 -9.24
N ILE A 128 -4.94 9.17 -9.29
CA ILE A 128 -3.75 8.60 -9.95
C ILE A 128 -4.11 8.11 -11.35
N SER A 129 -3.32 8.50 -12.37
CA SER A 129 -3.62 8.15 -13.76
C SER A 129 -3.47 6.66 -14.09
N ASN A 130 -2.47 5.99 -13.49
CA ASN A 130 -2.21 4.57 -13.74
C ASN A 130 -2.05 3.80 -12.42
N VAL A 131 -3.08 3.04 -12.06
CA VAL A 131 -3.15 2.23 -10.84
C VAL A 131 -3.21 0.76 -11.20
N LYS A 132 -2.37 -0.05 -10.54
CA LYS A 132 -2.42 -1.51 -10.56
C LYS A 132 -2.54 -2.04 -9.14
N ILE A 133 -3.66 -2.70 -8.85
CA ILE A 133 -3.99 -3.30 -7.54
C ILE A 133 -4.55 -4.72 -7.72
N ASP A 134 -4.62 -5.24 -8.94
CA ASP A 134 -5.09 -6.60 -9.22
C ASP A 134 -4.18 -7.68 -8.60
N ASN A 135 -4.63 -8.93 -8.60
CA ASN A 135 -3.87 -10.06 -8.04
C ASN A 135 -3.48 -9.86 -6.56
N ASN A 136 -4.43 -9.38 -5.75
CA ASN A 136 -4.36 -9.35 -4.29
C ASN A 136 -5.54 -10.17 -3.73
N PRO A 137 -5.39 -10.82 -2.56
CA PRO A 137 -6.42 -11.70 -1.97
C PRO A 137 -7.58 -10.91 -1.32
N TRP A 138 -8.31 -10.14 -2.13
CA TRP A 138 -9.36 -9.22 -1.66
C TRP A 138 -10.46 -9.95 -0.88
N GLN A 139 -10.67 -9.52 0.36
CA GLN A 139 -11.73 -9.95 1.26
C GLN A 139 -12.91 -8.99 1.10
N CYS A 140 -13.93 -9.41 0.35
CA CYS A 140 -15.13 -8.65 0.08
C CYS A 140 -16.13 -8.81 1.23
N ASP A 141 -15.81 -8.21 2.37
CA ASP A 141 -16.66 -8.13 3.56
C ASP A 141 -16.92 -6.66 3.95
N CYS A 142 -17.51 -6.41 5.13
CA CYS A 142 -17.90 -5.06 5.51
C CYS A 142 -16.74 -4.06 5.59
N ARG A 143 -15.49 -4.50 5.74
CA ARG A 143 -14.33 -3.60 5.75
C ARG A 143 -14.14 -2.90 4.42
N MET A 144 -14.70 -3.45 3.34
CA MET A 144 -14.67 -2.87 2.00
C MET A 144 -15.90 -2.01 1.68
N VAL A 145 -16.89 -1.89 2.58
CA VAL A 145 -18.16 -1.18 2.29
C VAL A 145 -17.93 0.28 1.94
N ASP A 146 -17.15 1.01 2.73
CA ASP A 146 -16.90 2.44 2.45
C ASP A 146 -16.15 2.64 1.13
N PHE A 147 -15.18 1.77 0.83
CA PHE A 147 -14.48 1.79 -0.45
C PHE A 147 -15.44 1.47 -1.62
N ARG A 148 -16.32 0.47 -1.44
CA ARG A 148 -17.33 0.07 -2.42
C ARG A 148 -18.38 1.14 -2.66
N LEU A 149 -18.83 1.86 -1.62
CA LEU A 149 -19.81 2.93 -1.74
C LEU A 149 -19.33 4.08 -2.63
N LYS A 150 -18.01 4.29 -2.71
CA LYS A 150 -17.42 5.32 -3.55
C LYS A 150 -17.25 4.92 -5.01
N MET A 151 -17.26 3.62 -5.34
CA MET A 151 -17.13 3.13 -6.72
C MET A 151 -18.29 3.58 -7.61
N THR A 152 -17.96 4.18 -8.75
CA THR A 152 -18.92 4.68 -9.74
C THR A 152 -18.78 4.04 -11.12
N GLY A 153 -17.80 3.17 -11.31
CA GLY A 153 -17.40 2.60 -12.60
C GLY A 153 -16.62 3.58 -13.48
N THR A 154 -16.22 4.73 -12.93
CA THR A 154 -15.55 5.79 -13.69
C THR A 154 -14.06 5.49 -13.87
N TYR A 155 -13.41 4.91 -12.86
CA TYR A 155 -11.98 4.72 -12.86
C TYR A 155 -11.58 3.29 -13.26
N PRO A 156 -10.54 3.11 -14.11
CA PRO A 156 -10.11 1.78 -14.56
C PRO A 156 -9.71 0.82 -13.43
N PHE A 157 -9.22 1.33 -12.28
CA PHE A 157 -8.81 0.50 -11.16
C PHE A 157 -9.97 -0.20 -10.45
N GLU A 158 -11.19 0.32 -10.56
CA GLU A 158 -12.36 -0.25 -9.88
C GLU A 158 -12.64 -1.70 -10.34
N ASN A 159 -12.30 -2.02 -11.59
CA ASN A 159 -12.45 -3.35 -12.18
C ASN A 159 -11.37 -4.36 -11.72
N GLN A 160 -10.37 -3.94 -10.95
CA GLN A 160 -9.21 -4.78 -10.56
C GLN A 160 -9.43 -5.53 -9.25
N THR A 161 -10.46 -5.19 -8.49
CA THR A 161 -10.77 -5.78 -7.17
C THR A 161 -11.68 -7.00 -7.32
N ILE A 162 -11.07 -8.15 -7.62
CA ILE A 162 -11.77 -9.44 -7.71
C ILE A 162 -11.75 -10.12 -6.35
N CYS A 163 -12.93 -10.41 -5.80
CA CYS A 163 -13.09 -11.04 -4.50
C CYS A 163 -12.43 -12.42 -4.46
N SER A 164 -11.52 -12.62 -3.52
CA SER A 164 -10.92 -13.92 -3.23
C SER A 164 -11.69 -14.65 -2.12
N GLN A 165 -12.32 -13.88 -1.25
CA GLN A 165 -13.18 -14.32 -0.16
C GLN A 165 -14.27 -13.27 0.09
N PRO A 166 -15.36 -13.62 0.80
CA PRO A 166 -15.74 -14.99 1.18
C PRO A 166 -16.07 -15.88 -0.03
N ASP A 167 -16.12 -17.20 0.16
CA ASP A 167 -16.24 -18.18 -0.94
C ASP A 167 -17.44 -17.96 -1.89
N HIS A 168 -18.57 -17.47 -1.40
CA HIS A 168 -19.76 -17.21 -2.24
C HIS A 168 -19.63 -15.94 -3.10
N LEU A 169 -18.72 -15.02 -2.75
CA LEU A 169 -18.37 -13.86 -3.58
C LEU A 169 -17.13 -14.11 -4.42
N ARG A 170 -16.47 -15.26 -4.28
CA ARG A 170 -15.22 -15.56 -4.94
C ARG A 170 -15.34 -15.42 -6.46
N GLY A 171 -14.39 -14.70 -7.07
CA GLY A 171 -14.35 -14.43 -8.50
C GLY A 171 -15.26 -13.28 -8.96
N GLN A 172 -16.13 -12.75 -8.10
CA GLN A 172 -16.93 -11.56 -8.42
C GLN A 172 -16.07 -10.31 -8.31
N LYS A 173 -16.37 -9.29 -9.13
CA LYS A 173 -15.76 -7.96 -8.96
C LYS A 173 -16.48 -7.24 -7.83
N LEU A 174 -15.72 -6.58 -6.96
CA LEU A 174 -16.29 -5.84 -5.84
C LEU A 174 -17.32 -4.79 -6.30
N ILE A 175 -17.07 -4.08 -7.41
CA ILE A 175 -18.01 -3.10 -7.96
C ILE A 175 -19.38 -3.70 -8.30
N ASP A 176 -19.45 -4.97 -8.64
CA ASP A 176 -20.70 -5.66 -8.99
C ASP A 176 -21.43 -6.22 -7.73
N VAL A 177 -20.76 -6.27 -6.58
CA VAL A 177 -21.34 -6.71 -5.30
C VAL A 177 -22.07 -5.54 -4.64
N SER A 178 -23.33 -5.74 -4.22
CA SER A 178 -24.05 -4.69 -3.49
C SER A 178 -23.50 -4.51 -2.07
N PRO A 179 -23.51 -3.27 -1.51
CA PRO A 179 -23.04 -3.02 -0.15
C PRO A 179 -23.71 -3.87 0.93
N GLU A 180 -25.01 -4.20 0.78
CA GLU A 180 -25.76 -5.06 1.71
C GLU A 180 -25.19 -6.49 1.79
N HIS A 181 -24.72 -7.05 0.68
CA HIS A 181 -24.11 -8.39 0.66
C HIS A 181 -22.75 -8.40 1.38
N LEU A 182 -21.98 -7.31 1.32
CA LEU A 182 -20.71 -7.19 2.05
C LEU A 182 -20.93 -7.16 3.57
N MET A 183 -22.05 -6.60 4.03
CA MET A 183 -22.40 -6.49 5.45
C MET A 183 -22.82 -7.83 6.07
N SER A 184 -23.23 -8.81 5.27
CA SER A 184 -23.79 -10.09 5.74
C SER A 184 -22.81 -10.95 6.55
N TYR A 185 -21.50 -10.64 6.49
CA TYR A 185 -20.43 -11.43 7.12
C TYR A 185 -19.65 -10.67 8.18
N CYS A 186 -20.12 -9.49 8.57
CA CYS A 186 -19.55 -8.81 9.71
C CYS A 186 -20.32 -9.15 10.96
N VAL A 187 -19.71 -9.99 11.80
CA VAL A 187 -20.14 -10.12 13.18
C VAL A 187 -19.96 -8.73 13.80
N PRO A 188 -21.05 -8.06 14.24
CA PRO A 188 -20.88 -6.82 14.95
C PRO A 188 -20.08 -7.11 16.21
N THR A 189 -18.97 -6.40 16.41
CA THR A 189 -18.36 -6.33 17.74
C THR A 189 -19.37 -5.61 18.63
N ILE A 190 -20.20 -6.37 19.35
CA ILE A 190 -21.14 -5.79 20.32
C ILE A 190 -20.28 -5.22 21.45
N VAL A 191 -19.99 -3.92 21.41
CA VAL A 191 -19.46 -3.19 22.56
C VAL A 191 -20.65 -2.93 23.48
N ARG A 192 -20.86 -3.79 24.48
CA ARG A 192 -21.82 -3.53 25.56
C ARG A 192 -21.21 -2.50 26.50
N PHE A 193 -21.79 -1.31 26.54
CA PHE A 193 -21.54 -0.35 27.61
C PHE A 193 -22.54 -0.63 28.74
N GLU A 194 -22.08 -1.25 29.82
CA GLU A 194 -22.84 -1.27 31.06
C GLU A 194 -22.56 0.02 31.84
N ARG A 195 -23.63 0.62 32.38
CA ARG A 195 -23.55 1.84 33.17
C ARG A 195 -23.05 1.47 34.57
N GLY A 196 -21.73 1.48 34.76
CA GLY A 196 -21.08 1.26 36.04
C GLY A 196 -19.80 2.08 36.14
N ASP A 197 -19.65 2.82 37.24
CA ASP A 197 -18.47 3.64 37.52
C ASP A 197 -17.19 2.80 37.45
N ASN A 198 -16.20 3.31 36.70
CA ASN A 198 -14.90 2.72 36.31
C ASN A 198 -14.89 1.88 35.01
N MET A 199 -14.41 2.53 33.95
CA MET A 199 -14.14 1.91 32.65
C MET A 199 -12.93 0.96 32.73
N THR A 200 -13.19 -0.34 32.70
CA THR A 200 -12.21 -1.34 32.27
C THR A 200 -12.77 -2.11 31.08
N LEU A 201 -12.03 -2.10 29.96
CA LEU A 201 -12.33 -2.88 28.75
C LEU A 201 -12.21 -4.38 29.06
N LEU A 202 -13.33 -5.09 29.05
CA LEU A 202 -13.33 -6.56 29.02
C LEU A 202 -13.39 -7.01 27.56
N ASN A 203 -12.30 -7.61 27.07
CA ASN A 203 -12.28 -8.29 25.78
C ASN A 203 -13.28 -9.46 25.83
N SER A 204 -14.34 -9.39 25.00
CA SER A 204 -15.27 -10.52 24.85
C SER A 204 -14.62 -11.63 24.03
N ALA A 205 -14.81 -12.86 24.51
CA ALA A 205 -14.23 -14.08 23.99
C ALA A 205 -14.72 -14.41 22.56
N LYS A 206 -13.80 -14.90 21.73
CA LYS A 206 -14.13 -15.67 20.52
C LYS A 206 -14.89 -16.94 20.94
N GLN A 207 -16.01 -17.22 20.29
CA GLN A 207 -16.60 -18.56 20.23
C GLN A 207 -16.95 -18.88 18.77
N PRO A 208 -16.94 -20.19 18.42
CA PRO A 208 -16.21 -20.75 17.29
C PRO A 208 -16.82 -20.45 15.91
#